data_AF-A0A3R6BUH8-F1
#
_entry.id   AF-A0A3R6BUH8-F1
#
_cell.length_a   1.000
_cell.length_b   1.000
_cell.length_c   1.000
_cell.angle_alpha   90.00
_cell.angle_beta   90.00
_cell.angle_gamma   90.00
#
_symmetry.space_group_name_H-M   'P 1'
#
loop_
_entity.id
_entity.type
_entity.pdbx_description
1 polymer ?
#
loop_
_entity_poly.entity_id
_entity_poly.type
_entity_poly.pdbx_seq_one_letter_code
_entity_poly.pdbx_strand_id
1 'polypeptide(L)'
;MEENKKLYSQNAIAVATFFGGPFAAGILIRKNCIALGNERQGFNALVIGIIATFLLFGGILMIPESAMEKVPNALIPTIYTAIIYVIVDKLQGKELKAHKAGNGLFYSNWRATGVGAVCCLILVAVILGGLWLGTKDWDSDRYNAKMERFELNESLAIRLYDMIEEKPVKEVVEFIEETGIPKWKENIDLVKETNEIPDIPSEYVKSNKLLIKYCQLRIRIYEMIAKSLNEDTDAYSEELDKLGIELEKVMEQLKE
;
A
#
# COMPACT_ATOMS: atom_id res chain seq x y z
N MET A 1 33.96 42.46 18.78
CA MET A 1 32.86 41.77 19.48
C MET A 1 32.30 40.74 18.52
N GLU A 2 32.66 39.47 18.67
CA GLU A 2 31.98 38.39 17.94
C GLU A 2 30.54 38.33 18.47
N GLU A 3 29.57 38.60 17.60
CA GLU A 3 28.17 38.27 17.90
C GLU A 3 28.10 36.81 18.33
N ASN A 4 27.35 36.54 19.39
CA ASN A 4 27.23 35.23 20.02
C ASN A 4 26.43 34.27 19.12
N LYS A 5 27.04 33.84 18.00
CA LYS A 5 26.39 33.03 16.96
C LYS A 5 26.16 31.62 17.46
N LYS A 6 24.90 31.24 17.64
CA LYS A 6 24.51 29.87 18.01
C LYS A 6 24.59 28.94 16.81
N LEU A 7 25.23 27.80 17.00
CA LEU A 7 25.33 26.72 16.00
C LEU A 7 24.50 25.50 16.42
N TYR A 8 24.12 24.68 15.45
CA TYR A 8 23.65 23.31 15.72
C TYR A 8 24.85 22.40 15.84
N SER A 9 24.88 21.58 16.89
CA SER A 9 25.94 20.58 17.08
C SER A 9 25.79 19.45 16.07
N GLN A 10 26.86 18.69 15.86
CA GLN A 10 26.82 17.50 15.00
C GLN A 10 25.76 16.49 15.46
N ASN A 11 25.63 16.27 16.78
CA ASN A 11 24.59 15.41 17.35
C ASN A 11 23.19 15.97 17.13
N ALA A 12 23.00 17.29 17.26
CA ALA A 12 21.71 17.92 16.99
C ALA A 12 21.29 17.72 15.52
N ILE A 13 22.23 17.90 14.58
CA ILE A 13 21.98 17.65 13.16
C ILE A 13 21.65 16.17 12.93
N ALA A 14 22.39 15.24 13.54
CA ALA A 14 22.13 13.81 13.39
C ALA A 14 20.75 13.39 13.92
N VAL A 15 20.33 13.90 15.07
CA VAL A 15 19.00 13.63 15.62
C VAL A 15 17.90 14.18 14.70
N ALA A 16 18.04 15.43 14.24
CA ALA A 16 17.10 16.00 13.29
C ALA A 16 17.03 15.20 11.98
N THR A 17 18.18 14.70 11.53
CA THR A 17 18.32 13.87 10.33
C THR A 17 17.56 12.56 10.52
N PHE A 18 17.78 11.86 11.63
CA PHE A 18 17.14 10.56 11.90
C PHE A 18 15.61 10.61 11.85
N PHE A 19 15.00 11.72 12.26
CA PHE A 19 13.54 11.89 12.21
C PHE A 19 13.05 12.59 10.93
N GLY A 20 13.78 13.59 10.42
CA GLY A 20 13.34 14.45 9.31
C GLY A 20 14.04 14.19 7.98
N GLY A 21 14.90 13.18 7.90
CA GLY A 21 15.65 12.79 6.71
C GLY A 21 16.75 13.77 6.28
N PRO A 22 17.34 13.54 5.09
CA PRO A 22 18.39 14.39 4.52
C PRO A 22 18.00 15.86 4.33
N PHE A 23 16.71 16.16 4.12
CA PHE A 23 16.20 17.51 4.02
C PHE A 23 16.39 18.30 5.33
N ALA A 24 16.04 17.71 6.48
CA ALA A 24 16.25 18.33 7.78
C ALA A 24 17.73 18.61 8.04
N ALA A 25 18.61 17.68 7.65
CA ALA A 25 20.05 17.88 7.71
C ALA A 25 20.51 19.09 6.88
N GLY A 26 20.05 19.17 5.62
CA GLY A 26 20.39 20.27 4.72
C GLY A 26 20.00 21.64 5.28
N ILE A 27 18.83 21.75 5.92
CA ILE A 27 18.38 22.98 6.60
C ILE A 27 19.32 23.38 7.73
N LEU A 28 19.68 22.44 8.60
CA LEU A 28 20.52 22.74 9.77
C LEU A 28 21.98 23.01 9.38
N ILE A 29 22.52 22.25 8.42
CA ILE A 29 23.86 22.50 7.85
C ILE A 29 23.89 23.89 7.21
N ARG A 30 22.88 24.26 6.42
CA ARG A 30 22.78 25.60 5.84
C ARG A 30 22.76 26.69 6.91
N LYS A 31 22.00 26.50 7.99
CA LYS A 31 21.93 27.48 9.08
C LYS A 31 23.29 27.70 9.75
N ASN A 32 24.05 26.62 9.97
CA ASN A 32 25.41 26.70 10.47
C ASN A 32 26.35 27.40 9.47
N CYS A 33 26.31 27.02 8.19
CA CYS A 33 27.11 27.64 7.13
C CYS A 33 26.90 29.16 7.07
N ILE A 34 25.65 29.64 7.16
CA ILE A 34 25.34 31.08 7.20
C ILE A 34 25.98 31.73 8.42
N ALA A 35 25.85 31.12 9.61
CA ALA A 35 26.48 31.65 10.82
C ALA A 35 28.02 31.71 10.72
N LEU A 36 28.63 30.72 10.04
CA LEU A 36 30.06 30.63 9.79
C LEU A 36 30.53 31.48 8.59
N GLY A 37 29.64 32.18 7.89
CA GLY A 37 29.98 33.01 6.72
C GLY A 37 30.23 32.24 5.42
N ASN A 38 29.91 30.94 5.37
CA ASN A 38 30.07 30.08 4.19
C ASN A 38 28.73 29.78 3.51
N GLU A 39 28.03 30.83 3.05
CA GLU A 39 26.66 30.70 2.55
C GLU A 39 26.52 29.79 1.32
N ARG A 40 27.50 29.82 0.41
CA ARG A 40 27.49 28.99 -0.81
C ARG A 40 27.53 27.50 -0.48
N GLN A 41 28.39 27.09 0.46
CA GLN A 41 28.41 25.70 0.93
C GLN A 41 27.08 25.32 1.60
N GLY A 42 26.49 26.25 2.36
CA GLY A 42 25.19 26.04 3.00
C GLY A 42 24.05 25.85 2.00
N PHE A 43 24.02 26.65 0.93
CA PHE A 43 23.04 26.50 -0.14
C PHE A 43 23.19 25.16 -0.86
N ASN A 44 24.42 24.78 -1.21
CA ASN A 44 24.70 23.48 -1.83
C ASN A 44 24.24 22.32 -0.94
N ALA A 45 24.49 22.38 0.37
CA ALA A 45 24.04 21.35 1.32
C ALA A 45 22.51 21.23 1.37
N LEU A 46 21.77 22.34 1.33
CA LEU A 46 20.31 22.32 1.27
C LEU A 46 19.80 21.68 -0.03
N VAL A 47 20.34 22.08 -1.18
CA VAL A 47 19.93 21.54 -2.49
C VAL A 47 20.21 20.04 -2.55
N ILE A 48 21.40 19.60 -2.13
CA ILE A 48 21.76 18.18 -2.06
C ILE A 48 20.81 17.44 -1.10
N GLY A 49 20.47 18.02 0.05
CA GLY A 49 19.52 17.43 1.00
C GLY A 49 18.13 17.22 0.40
N ILE A 50 17.62 18.18 -0.38
CA ILE A 50 16.35 18.06 -1.10
C ILE A 50 16.42 16.95 -2.14
N ILE A 51 17.43 16.96 -3.01
CA ILE A 51 17.61 15.95 -4.06
C ILE A 51 17.76 14.55 -3.46
N ALA A 52 18.59 14.39 -2.43
CA ALA A 52 18.78 13.13 -1.74
C ALA A 52 17.48 12.61 -1.11
N THR A 53 16.63 13.51 -0.60
CA THR A 53 15.33 13.14 -0.06
C THR A 53 14.41 12.59 -1.15
N PHE A 54 14.28 13.28 -2.29
CA PHE A 54 13.48 12.77 -3.41
C PHE A 54 14.02 11.45 -3.97
N LEU A 55 15.34 11.31 -4.11
CA LEU A 55 15.94 10.06 -4.58
C LEU A 55 15.72 8.91 -3.60
N LEU A 56 15.86 9.16 -2.29
CA LEU A 56 15.67 8.14 -1.27
C LEU A 56 14.21 7.68 -1.20
N PHE A 57 13.26 8.60 -1.07
CA PHE A 57 11.84 8.24 -0.96
C PHE A 57 11.26 7.75 -2.29
N GLY A 58 11.66 8.34 -3.42
CA GLY A 58 11.29 7.84 -4.75
C GLY A 58 11.83 6.42 -4.97
N GLY A 59 13.07 6.15 -4.55
CA GLY A 59 13.63 4.80 -4.57
C GLY A 59 12.85 3.81 -3.71
N ILE A 60 12.49 4.20 -2.47
CA ILE A 60 11.69 3.36 -1.56
C ILE A 60 10.34 2.99 -2.18
N LEU A 61 9.64 3.94 -2.80
CA LEU A 61 8.34 3.69 -3.44
C LEU A 61 8.42 2.73 -4.64
N MET A 62 9.61 2.52 -5.22
CA MET A 62 9.82 1.56 -6.31
C MET A 62 10.15 0.15 -5.80
N ILE A 63 10.41 -0.03 -4.50
CA ILE A 63 10.74 -1.34 -3.92
C ILE A 63 9.44 -2.11 -3.68
N PRO A 64 9.31 -3.37 -4.16
CA PRO A 64 8.16 -4.21 -3.87
C PRO A 64 7.94 -4.44 -2.36
N GLU A 65 6.68 -4.52 -1.93
CA GLU A 65 6.31 -4.68 -0.52
C GLU A 65 6.96 -5.91 0.12
N SER A 66 7.00 -7.04 -0.59
CA SER A 66 7.62 -8.29 -0.13
C SER A 66 9.13 -8.20 0.16
N ALA A 67 9.82 -7.23 -0.45
CA ALA A 67 11.22 -6.94 -0.15
C ALA A 67 11.35 -5.96 1.03
N MET A 68 10.45 -4.97 1.13
CA MET A 68 10.43 -3.97 2.20
C MET A 68 10.10 -4.57 3.57
N GLU A 69 9.23 -5.58 3.65
CA GLU A 69 8.88 -6.26 4.91
C GLU A 69 10.10 -6.86 5.64
N LYS A 70 11.15 -7.20 4.90
CA LYS A 70 12.39 -7.78 5.44
C LYS A 70 13.36 -6.74 5.97
N VAL A 71 13.11 -5.45 5.70
CA VAL A 71 14.00 -4.35 6.07
C VAL A 71 13.61 -3.84 7.46
N PRO A 72 14.52 -3.86 8.44
CA PRO A 72 14.23 -3.28 9.76
C PRO A 72 13.92 -1.78 9.68
N ASN A 73 12.87 -1.33 10.37
CA ASN A 73 12.36 0.06 10.32
C ASN A 73 13.43 1.13 10.59
N ALA A 74 14.40 0.84 11.45
CA ALA A 74 15.47 1.78 11.81
C ALA A 74 16.68 1.74 10.86
N LEU A 75 16.77 0.75 9.95
CA LEU A 75 17.97 0.53 9.14
C LEU A 75 18.22 1.70 8.19
N ILE A 76 17.21 2.08 7.39
CA ILE A 76 17.32 3.19 6.44
C ILE A 76 17.62 4.51 7.18
N PRO A 77 16.86 4.89 8.23
CA PRO A 77 17.20 6.03 9.08
C PRO A 77 18.63 6.07 9.61
N THR A 78 19.11 4.92 10.09
CA THR A 78 20.45 4.80 10.64
C THR A 78 21.52 5.01 9.57
N ILE A 79 21.34 4.40 8.40
CA ILE A 79 22.31 4.49 7.29
C ILE A 79 22.45 5.94 6.82
N TYR A 80 21.35 6.60 6.46
CA TYR A 80 21.47 7.98 5.96
C TYR A 80 21.95 8.93 7.07
N THR A 81 21.60 8.68 8.34
CA THR A 81 22.06 9.50 9.47
C THR A 81 23.57 9.35 9.67
N ALA A 82 24.11 8.14 9.57
CA ALA A 82 25.54 7.89 9.64
C ALA A 82 26.29 8.58 8.49
N ILE A 83 25.78 8.50 7.27
CA ILE A 83 26.34 9.20 6.10
C ILE A 83 26.37 10.71 6.36
N ILE A 84 25.27 11.29 6.83
CA ILE A 84 25.18 12.72 7.14
C ILE A 84 26.10 13.11 8.29
N TYR A 85 26.23 12.28 9.32
CA TYR A 85 27.16 12.52 10.42
C TYR A 85 28.59 12.71 9.91
N VAL A 86 29.02 11.87 8.96
CA VAL A 86 30.34 11.98 8.30
C VAL A 86 30.43 13.22 7.42
N ILE A 87 29.38 13.55 6.67
CA ILE A 87 29.33 14.75 5.83
C ILE A 87 29.46 16.02 6.70
N VAL A 88 28.77 16.08 7.84
CA VAL A 88 28.84 17.23 8.76
C VAL A 88 30.25 17.40 9.33
N ASP A 89 30.92 16.31 9.75
CA ASP A 89 32.31 16.40 10.23
C ASP A 89 33.25 16.92 9.14
N LYS A 90 33.06 16.48 7.89
CA LYS A 90 33.86 16.96 6.75
C LYS A 90 33.61 18.43 6.39
N LEU A 91 32.36 18.89 6.45
CA LEU A 91 31.99 20.24 6.03
C LEU A 91 32.22 21.31 7.10
N GLN A 92 31.96 20.97 8.37
CA GLN A 92 31.91 21.94 9.47
C GLN A 92 32.57 21.42 10.78
N GLY A 93 33.17 20.23 10.77
CA GLY A 93 33.64 19.59 12.00
C GLY A 93 34.76 20.36 12.70
N LYS A 94 35.64 21.03 11.95
CA LYS A 94 36.73 21.83 12.51
C LYS A 94 36.17 23.07 13.23
N GLU A 95 35.25 23.76 12.58
CA GLU A 95 34.60 24.97 13.06
C GLU A 95 33.72 24.67 14.27
N LEU A 96 32.98 23.56 14.26
CA LEU A 96 32.17 23.12 15.41
C LEU A 96 33.02 22.76 16.62
N LYS A 97 34.19 22.12 16.41
CA LYS A 97 35.15 21.80 17.49
C LYS A 97 35.78 23.07 18.05
N ALA A 98 36.19 24.01 17.21
CA ALA A 98 36.72 25.31 17.63
C ALA A 98 35.66 26.13 18.40
N HIS A 99 34.42 26.18 17.91
CA HIS A 99 33.30 26.84 18.58
C HIS A 99 33.05 26.26 19.96
N LYS A 100 33.09 24.92 20.10
CA LYS A 100 32.95 24.25 21.40
C LYS A 100 34.13 24.55 22.34
N ALA A 101 35.36 24.56 21.84
CA ALA A 101 36.55 24.87 22.64
C ALA A 101 36.55 26.33 23.14
N GLY A 102 35.99 27.25 22.34
CA GLY A 102 35.77 28.65 22.72
C GLY A 102 34.55 28.89 23.62
N ASN A 103 33.93 27.85 24.20
CA ASN A 103 32.68 27.94 24.97
C ASN A 103 31.51 28.59 24.21
N GLY A 104 31.50 28.44 22.89
CA GLY A 104 30.45 28.91 22.01
C GLY A 104 29.11 28.21 22.28
N LEU A 105 28.02 28.96 22.13
CA LEU A 105 26.67 28.48 22.41
C LEU A 105 26.15 27.56 21.29
N PHE A 106 25.48 26.48 21.66
CA PHE A 106 24.77 25.59 20.75
C PHE A 106 23.26 25.63 20.97
N TYR A 107 22.49 25.38 19.91
CA TYR A 107 21.07 25.07 20.04
C TYR A 107 20.86 23.72 20.73
N SER A 108 19.73 23.59 21.43
CA SER A 108 19.36 22.33 22.07
C SER A 108 18.99 21.26 21.04
N ASN A 109 19.26 19.99 21.40
CA ASN A 109 18.85 18.85 20.58
C ASN A 109 17.32 18.78 20.40
N TRP A 110 16.54 19.27 21.37
CA TRP A 110 15.08 19.34 21.27
C TRP A 110 14.61 20.26 20.15
N ARG A 111 15.27 21.41 19.98
CA ARG A 111 14.98 22.32 18.86
C ARG A 111 15.27 21.66 17.52
N ALA A 112 16.40 20.95 17.42
CA ALA A 112 16.75 20.23 16.20
C ALA A 112 15.78 19.07 15.91
N THR A 113 15.35 18.35 16.95
CA THR A 113 14.30 17.31 16.85
C THR A 113 13.00 17.91 16.34
N GLY A 114 12.57 19.07 16.86
CA GLY A 114 11.39 19.78 16.36
C GLY A 114 11.49 20.18 14.88
N VAL A 115 12.67 20.61 14.41
CA VAL A 115 12.90 20.86 12.98
C VAL A 115 12.76 19.56 12.18
N GLY A 116 13.33 18.46 12.67
CA GLY A 116 13.18 17.14 12.06
C GLY A 116 11.72 16.69 11.96
N ALA A 117 10.95 16.86 13.03
CA ALA A 117 9.52 16.54 13.06
C ALA A 117 8.71 17.37 12.06
N VAL A 118 8.96 18.68 11.96
CA VAL A 118 8.30 19.53 10.95
C VAL A 118 8.65 19.09 9.52
N CYS A 119 9.91 18.74 9.26
CA CYS A 119 10.33 18.23 7.95
C CYS A 119 9.66 16.89 7.62
N CYS A 120 9.55 15.99 8.62
CA CYS A 120 8.84 14.73 8.50
C CYS A 120 7.37 14.96 8.13
N LEU A 121 6.69 15.88 8.83
CA LEU A 121 5.29 16.24 8.54
C LEU A 121 5.11 16.78 7.11
N ILE A 122 6.01 17.65 6.65
CA ILE A 122 5.98 18.16 5.27
C ILE A 122 6.16 17.01 4.27
N LEU A 123 7.09 16.08 4.51
CA LEU A 123 7.30 14.92 3.66
C LEU A 123 6.07 14.03 3.59
N VAL A 124 5.47 13.72 4.75
CA VAL A 124 4.21 12.94 4.82
C VAL A 124 3.10 13.64 4.03
N ALA A 125 2.94 14.96 4.20
CA ALA A 125 1.92 15.72 3.47
C ALA A 125 2.16 15.70 1.95
N VAL A 126 3.42 15.79 1.49
CA VAL A 126 3.77 15.70 0.06
C VAL A 126 3.47 14.30 -0.49
N ILE A 127 3.81 13.24 0.24
CA ILE A 127 3.54 11.85 -0.17
C ILE A 127 2.02 11.63 -0.26
N LEU A 128 1.28 11.97 0.80
CA LEU A 128 -0.18 11.80 0.84
C LEU A 128 -0.87 12.65 -0.24
N GLY A 129 -0.44 13.90 -0.42
CA GLY A 129 -0.96 14.77 -1.48
C GLY A 129 -0.67 14.22 -2.88
N GLY A 130 0.52 13.66 -3.10
CA GLY A 130 0.88 13.01 -4.36
C GLY A 130 0.04 11.76 -4.63
N LEU A 131 -0.20 10.93 -3.61
CA LEU A 131 -1.08 9.75 -3.71
C LEU A 131 -2.52 10.15 -4.00
N TRP A 132 -3.04 11.16 -3.31
CA TRP A 132 -4.41 11.65 -3.51
C TRP A 132 -4.63 12.27 -4.89
N LEU A 133 -3.64 12.99 -5.43
CA LEU A 133 -3.68 13.47 -6.82
C LEU A 133 -3.53 12.33 -7.84
N GLY A 134 -2.92 11.21 -7.45
CA GLY A 134 -2.73 10.02 -8.27
C GLY A 134 -3.95 9.11 -8.33
N THR A 135 -4.82 9.12 -7.32
CA THR A 135 -6.11 8.43 -7.37
C THR A 135 -7.03 9.17 -8.32
N LYS A 136 -7.16 8.66 -9.53
CA LYS A 136 -8.23 9.10 -10.43
C LYS A 136 -9.56 8.63 -9.85
N ASP A 137 -10.53 9.54 -9.83
CA ASP A 137 -11.90 9.26 -9.45
C ASP A 137 -12.48 8.26 -10.46
N TRP A 138 -12.58 6.98 -10.06
CA TRP A 138 -13.21 5.94 -10.85
C TRP A 138 -14.64 5.77 -10.34
N ASP A 139 -15.54 5.34 -11.22
CA ASP A 139 -16.97 5.23 -10.92
C ASP A 139 -17.27 4.04 -9.99
N SER A 140 -16.91 4.20 -8.71
CA SER A 140 -17.08 3.21 -7.65
C SER A 140 -18.56 2.98 -7.32
N ASP A 141 -19.41 3.97 -7.51
CA ASP A 141 -20.86 3.83 -7.34
C ASP A 141 -21.45 2.84 -8.35
N ARG A 142 -21.06 2.95 -9.63
CA ARG A 142 -21.45 1.99 -10.67
C ARG A 142 -20.93 0.58 -10.39
N TYR A 143 -19.74 0.46 -9.83
CA TYR A 143 -19.20 -0.82 -9.39
C TYR A 143 -20.03 -1.43 -8.26
N ASN A 144 -20.29 -0.66 -7.21
CA ASN A 144 -21.04 -1.09 -6.03
C ASN A 144 -22.47 -1.54 -6.40
N ALA A 145 -23.16 -0.81 -7.28
CA ALA A 145 -24.48 -1.20 -7.76
C ALA A 145 -24.49 -2.56 -8.47
N LYS A 146 -23.41 -2.89 -9.20
CA LYS A 146 -23.25 -4.20 -9.84
C LYS A 146 -22.94 -5.31 -8.83
N MET A 147 -22.16 -5.00 -7.79
CA MET A 147 -21.84 -5.95 -6.72
C MET A 147 -23.05 -6.23 -5.83
N GLU A 148 -23.89 -5.24 -5.54
CA GLU A 148 -25.18 -5.47 -4.86
C GLU A 148 -26.07 -6.44 -5.66
N ARG A 149 -26.14 -6.25 -6.99
CA ARG A 149 -26.86 -7.18 -7.87
C ARG A 149 -26.23 -8.58 -7.87
N PHE A 150 -24.91 -8.66 -7.84
CA PHE A 150 -24.17 -9.92 -7.74
C PHE A 150 -24.56 -10.70 -6.47
N GLU A 151 -24.55 -10.03 -5.32
CA GLU A 151 -24.90 -10.63 -4.01
C GLU A 151 -26.34 -11.13 -3.98
N LEU A 152 -27.28 -10.35 -4.55
CA LEU A 152 -28.67 -10.79 -4.69
C LEU A 152 -28.78 -12.06 -5.52
N ASN A 153 -28.13 -12.12 -6.68
CA ASN A 153 -28.15 -13.30 -7.53
C ASN A 153 -27.50 -14.52 -6.87
N GLU A 154 -26.39 -14.32 -6.15
CA GLU A 154 -25.74 -15.37 -5.37
C GLU A 154 -26.68 -15.90 -4.28
N SER A 155 -27.27 -15.02 -3.47
CA SER A 155 -28.20 -15.40 -2.40
C SER A 155 -29.39 -16.21 -2.91
N LEU A 156 -29.88 -15.91 -4.12
CA LEU A 156 -30.93 -16.67 -4.79
C LEU A 156 -30.41 -18.04 -5.25
N ALA A 157 -29.24 -18.09 -5.88
CA ALA A 157 -28.69 -19.30 -6.48
C ALA A 157 -28.30 -20.34 -5.42
N ILE A 158 -27.72 -19.93 -4.29
CA ILE A 158 -27.27 -20.85 -3.22
C ILE A 158 -28.41 -21.59 -2.50
N ARG A 159 -29.68 -21.15 -2.67
CA ARG A 159 -30.85 -21.89 -2.18
C ARG A 159 -30.99 -23.30 -2.74
N LEU A 160 -30.21 -23.63 -3.78
CA LEU A 160 -30.05 -25.01 -4.24
C LEU A 160 -29.82 -25.98 -3.07
N TYR A 161 -28.97 -25.63 -2.11
CA TYR A 161 -28.61 -26.53 -1.02
C TYR A 161 -29.80 -26.84 -0.11
N ASP A 162 -30.66 -25.87 0.16
CA ASP A 162 -31.92 -26.09 0.88
C ASP A 162 -32.88 -26.96 0.06
N MET A 163 -32.96 -26.72 -1.25
CA MET A 163 -33.87 -27.45 -2.14
C MET A 163 -33.52 -28.93 -2.29
N ILE A 164 -32.23 -29.28 -2.32
CA ILE A 164 -31.78 -30.68 -2.44
C ILE A 164 -32.33 -31.54 -1.29
N GLU A 165 -32.44 -30.97 -0.08
CA GLU A 165 -32.93 -31.70 1.09
C GLU A 165 -34.47 -31.76 1.16
N GLU A 166 -35.15 -30.74 0.65
CA GLU A 166 -36.59 -30.55 0.87
C GLU A 166 -37.49 -30.89 -0.32
N LYS A 167 -36.95 -30.91 -1.55
CA LYS A 167 -37.74 -30.92 -2.79
C LYS A 167 -37.55 -32.18 -3.63
N PRO A 168 -38.55 -32.58 -4.43
CA PRO A 168 -38.38 -33.64 -5.41
C PRO A 168 -37.25 -33.32 -6.39
N VAL A 169 -36.50 -34.36 -6.80
CA VAL A 169 -35.37 -34.26 -7.74
C VAL A 169 -35.68 -33.42 -8.97
N LYS A 170 -36.87 -33.61 -9.57
CA LYS A 170 -37.30 -32.85 -10.75
C LYS A 170 -37.32 -31.34 -10.51
N GLU A 171 -37.84 -30.90 -9.37
CA GLU A 171 -37.90 -29.47 -9.02
C GLU A 171 -36.50 -28.90 -8.74
N VAL A 172 -35.61 -29.71 -8.16
CA VAL A 172 -34.21 -29.34 -7.93
C VAL A 172 -33.46 -29.14 -9.24
N VAL A 173 -33.61 -30.08 -10.18
CA VAL A 173 -32.99 -30.00 -11.52
C VAL A 173 -33.53 -28.81 -12.30
N GLU A 174 -34.85 -28.60 -12.30
CA GLU A 174 -35.49 -27.43 -12.92
C GLU A 174 -34.95 -26.12 -12.33
N PHE A 175 -34.81 -26.03 -11.01
CA PHE A 175 -34.20 -24.86 -10.37
C PHE A 175 -32.74 -24.64 -10.81
N ILE A 176 -31.92 -25.70 -10.88
CA ILE A 176 -30.53 -25.61 -11.32
C ILE A 176 -30.46 -25.02 -12.74
N GLU A 177 -31.25 -25.56 -13.66
CA GLU A 177 -31.21 -25.23 -15.08
C GLU A 177 -31.81 -23.86 -15.39
N GLU A 178 -32.95 -23.53 -14.77
CA GLU A 178 -33.73 -22.33 -15.09
C GLU A 178 -33.42 -21.12 -14.20
N THR A 179 -32.86 -21.35 -12.99
CA THR A 179 -32.56 -20.27 -12.04
C THR A 179 -31.10 -20.23 -11.62
N GLY A 180 -30.58 -21.31 -11.04
CA GLY A 180 -29.24 -21.36 -10.45
C GLY A 180 -28.12 -21.02 -11.43
N ILE A 181 -27.96 -21.81 -12.49
CA ILE A 181 -26.92 -21.59 -13.51
C ILE A 181 -27.11 -20.23 -14.22
N PRO A 182 -28.33 -19.83 -14.66
CA PRO A 182 -28.55 -18.51 -15.23
C PRO A 182 -28.11 -17.36 -14.32
N LYS A 183 -28.35 -17.45 -13.00
CA LYS A 183 -27.94 -16.43 -12.04
C LYS A 183 -26.43 -16.32 -11.89
N TRP A 184 -25.71 -17.45 -11.90
CA TRP A 184 -24.25 -17.43 -11.91
C TRP A 184 -23.67 -16.86 -13.21
N LYS A 185 -24.31 -17.12 -14.36
CA LYS A 185 -23.93 -16.53 -15.64
C LYS A 185 -24.16 -15.02 -15.66
N GLU A 186 -25.31 -14.54 -15.17
CA GLU A 186 -25.59 -13.10 -14.99
C GLU A 186 -24.49 -12.44 -14.14
N ASN A 187 -24.06 -13.09 -13.06
CA ASN A 187 -22.98 -12.59 -12.20
C ASN A 187 -21.62 -12.49 -12.91
N ILE A 188 -21.27 -13.47 -13.76
CA ILE A 188 -20.06 -13.39 -14.58
C ILE A 188 -20.10 -12.14 -15.48
N ASP A 189 -21.25 -11.87 -16.10
CA ASP A 189 -21.39 -10.74 -17.01
C ASP A 189 -21.39 -9.40 -16.27
N LEU A 190 -22.02 -9.32 -15.09
CA LEU A 190 -21.92 -8.15 -14.20
C LEU A 190 -20.46 -7.82 -13.86
N VAL A 191 -19.67 -8.84 -13.47
CA VAL A 191 -18.25 -8.65 -13.13
C VAL A 191 -17.43 -8.27 -14.36
N LYS A 192 -17.69 -8.84 -15.55
CA LYS A 192 -17.03 -8.40 -16.78
C LYS A 192 -17.30 -6.93 -17.08
N GLU A 193 -18.56 -6.50 -16.97
CA GLU A 193 -18.93 -5.10 -17.18
C GLU A 193 -18.26 -4.16 -16.16
N THR A 194 -18.00 -4.61 -14.93
CA THR A 194 -17.22 -3.79 -13.98
C THR A 194 -15.76 -3.58 -14.41
N ASN A 195 -15.15 -4.54 -15.11
CA ASN A 195 -13.78 -4.37 -15.62
C ASN A 195 -13.69 -3.34 -16.76
N GLU A 196 -14.81 -2.94 -17.34
CA GLU A 196 -14.90 -1.91 -18.37
C GLU A 196 -15.01 -0.49 -17.79
N ILE A 197 -15.12 -0.35 -16.47
CA ILE A 197 -15.17 0.96 -15.80
C ILE A 197 -13.81 1.67 -15.98
N PRO A 198 -13.79 2.90 -16.54
CA PRO A 198 -12.56 3.65 -16.73
C PRO A 198 -11.80 3.86 -15.41
N ASP A 199 -10.48 3.74 -15.48
CA ASP A 199 -9.56 3.97 -14.35
C ASP A 199 -9.83 3.11 -13.10
N ILE A 200 -10.56 1.97 -13.24
CA ILE A 200 -10.76 1.01 -12.15
C ILE A 200 -9.41 0.54 -11.56
N PRO A 201 -9.22 0.57 -10.23
CA PRO A 201 -7.95 0.19 -9.64
C PRO A 201 -7.62 -1.28 -9.88
N SER A 202 -6.33 -1.58 -10.03
CA SER A 202 -5.87 -2.92 -10.40
C SER A 202 -6.23 -4.01 -9.40
N GLU A 203 -6.44 -3.64 -8.12
CA GLU A 203 -6.90 -4.52 -7.05
C GLU A 203 -8.31 -5.06 -7.34
N TYR A 204 -9.26 -4.19 -7.70
CA TYR A 204 -10.60 -4.61 -8.10
C TYR A 204 -10.58 -5.52 -9.33
N VAL A 205 -9.72 -5.24 -10.31
CA VAL A 205 -9.56 -6.11 -11.50
C VAL A 205 -9.01 -7.49 -11.11
N LYS A 206 -8.12 -7.58 -10.11
CA LYS A 206 -7.62 -8.86 -9.59
C LYS A 206 -8.75 -9.62 -8.87
N SER A 207 -9.49 -8.97 -7.99
CA SER A 207 -10.62 -9.58 -7.27
C SER A 207 -11.72 -10.03 -8.23
N ASN A 208 -12.04 -9.25 -9.26
CA ASN A 208 -13.00 -9.59 -10.29
C ASN A 208 -12.65 -10.89 -11.05
N LYS A 209 -11.35 -11.16 -11.27
CA LYS A 209 -10.93 -12.44 -11.87
C LYS A 209 -11.24 -13.63 -10.96
N LEU A 210 -11.06 -13.46 -9.64
CA LEU A 210 -11.40 -14.48 -8.66
C LEU A 210 -12.92 -14.68 -8.58
N LEU A 211 -13.72 -13.61 -8.61
CA LEU A 211 -15.20 -13.69 -8.65
C LEU A 211 -15.72 -14.42 -9.89
N ILE A 212 -15.13 -14.15 -11.07
CA ILE A 212 -15.49 -14.90 -12.29
C ILE A 212 -15.17 -16.39 -12.13
N LYS A 213 -13.98 -16.72 -11.60
CA LYS A 213 -13.58 -18.11 -11.36
C LYS A 213 -14.50 -18.79 -10.35
N TYR A 214 -14.90 -18.09 -9.29
CA TYR A 214 -15.87 -18.53 -8.31
C TYR A 214 -17.21 -18.92 -8.97
N CYS A 215 -17.80 -18.03 -9.79
CA CYS A 215 -19.02 -18.32 -10.51
C CYS A 215 -18.88 -19.49 -11.48
N GLN A 216 -17.74 -19.61 -12.18
CA GLN A 216 -17.48 -20.73 -13.10
C GLN A 216 -17.43 -22.07 -12.36
N LEU A 217 -16.79 -22.12 -11.19
CA LEU A 217 -16.77 -23.31 -10.34
C LEU A 217 -18.17 -23.67 -9.84
N ARG A 218 -18.96 -22.67 -9.40
CA ARG A 218 -20.36 -22.86 -9.02
C ARG A 218 -21.20 -23.45 -10.15
N ILE A 219 -21.07 -22.93 -11.37
CA ILE A 219 -21.78 -23.46 -12.55
C ILE A 219 -21.42 -24.93 -12.78
N ARG A 220 -20.13 -25.30 -12.76
CA ARG A 220 -19.69 -26.69 -12.96
C ARG A 220 -20.23 -27.63 -11.88
N ILE A 221 -20.21 -27.19 -10.62
CA ILE A 221 -20.79 -27.94 -9.51
C ILE A 221 -22.29 -28.17 -9.77
N TYR A 222 -23.02 -27.14 -10.19
CA TYR A 222 -24.46 -27.22 -10.47
C TYR A 222 -24.75 -28.19 -11.63
N GLU A 223 -24.00 -28.09 -12.73
CA GLU A 223 -24.10 -29.01 -13.86
C GLU A 223 -23.86 -30.46 -13.43
N MET A 224 -22.89 -30.69 -12.55
CA MET A 224 -22.55 -32.03 -12.07
C MET A 224 -23.60 -32.58 -11.10
N ILE A 225 -24.15 -31.75 -10.21
CA ILE A 225 -25.26 -32.12 -9.33
C ILE A 225 -26.49 -32.50 -10.17
N ALA A 226 -26.88 -31.68 -11.15
CA ALA A 226 -28.02 -31.97 -12.01
C ALA A 226 -27.83 -33.30 -12.77
N LYS A 227 -26.61 -33.58 -13.24
CA LYS A 227 -26.27 -34.84 -13.91
C LYS A 227 -26.38 -36.05 -12.98
N SER A 228 -25.81 -35.96 -11.77
CA SER A 228 -25.90 -37.01 -10.73
C SER A 228 -27.35 -37.32 -10.36
N LEU A 229 -28.17 -36.28 -10.19
CA LEU A 229 -29.59 -36.39 -9.87
C LEU A 229 -30.42 -37.01 -11.01
N ASN A 230 -30.15 -36.62 -12.26
CA ASN A 230 -30.86 -37.17 -13.43
C ASN A 230 -30.50 -38.63 -13.72
N GLU A 231 -29.24 -39.01 -13.47
CA GLU A 231 -28.73 -40.37 -13.71
C GLU A 231 -28.90 -41.30 -12.50
N ASP A 232 -29.37 -40.77 -11.36
CA ASP A 232 -29.49 -41.48 -10.07
C ASP A 232 -28.20 -42.24 -9.71
N THR A 233 -27.08 -41.51 -9.68
CA THR A 233 -25.74 -42.10 -9.53
C THR A 233 -24.77 -41.22 -8.73
N ASP A 234 -23.91 -41.88 -7.97
CA ASP A 234 -22.82 -41.26 -7.19
C ASP A 234 -21.49 -41.19 -7.96
N ALA A 235 -21.49 -41.55 -9.25
CA ALA A 235 -20.29 -41.62 -10.08
C ALA A 235 -19.49 -40.31 -10.17
N TYR A 236 -20.11 -39.17 -9.83
CA TYR A 236 -19.54 -37.83 -9.92
C TYR A 236 -19.02 -37.27 -8.58
N SER A 237 -19.14 -38.03 -7.48
CA SER A 237 -18.74 -37.62 -6.13
C SER A 237 -17.27 -37.14 -6.06
N GLU A 238 -16.33 -37.91 -6.62
CA GLU A 238 -14.91 -37.53 -6.61
C GLU A 238 -14.63 -36.23 -7.37
N GLU A 239 -15.37 -35.97 -8.46
CA GLU A 239 -15.23 -34.72 -9.22
C GLU A 239 -15.83 -33.53 -8.47
N LEU A 240 -16.98 -33.72 -7.82
CA LEU A 240 -17.60 -32.73 -6.95
C LEU A 240 -16.70 -32.34 -5.78
N ASP A 241 -16.04 -33.30 -5.14
CA ASP A 241 -15.08 -33.04 -4.05
C ASP A 241 -13.91 -32.20 -4.53
N LYS A 242 -13.34 -32.53 -5.71
CA LYS A 242 -12.24 -31.74 -6.31
C LYS A 242 -12.68 -30.30 -6.62
N LEU A 243 -13.86 -30.14 -7.21
CA LEU A 243 -14.42 -28.81 -7.48
C LEU A 243 -14.69 -28.03 -6.19
N GLY A 244 -15.14 -28.70 -5.13
CA GLY A 244 -15.34 -28.11 -3.80
C GLY A 244 -14.04 -27.57 -3.20
N ILE A 245 -12.96 -28.35 -3.25
CA ILE A 245 -11.63 -27.92 -2.78
C ILE A 245 -11.13 -26.71 -3.59
N GLU A 246 -11.30 -26.71 -4.92
CA GLU A 246 -10.94 -25.55 -5.74
C GLU A 246 -11.76 -24.31 -5.40
N LEU A 247 -13.05 -24.48 -5.12
CA LEU A 247 -13.97 -23.41 -4.73
C LEU A 247 -13.55 -22.79 -3.40
N GLU A 248 -13.28 -23.62 -2.38
CA GLU A 248 -12.81 -23.17 -1.06
C GLU A 248 -11.53 -22.35 -1.18
N LYS A 249 -10.58 -22.81 -1.99
CA LYS A 249 -9.34 -22.07 -2.24
C LYS A 249 -9.59 -20.70 -2.86
N VAL A 250 -10.51 -20.58 -3.82
CA VAL A 250 -10.86 -19.29 -4.42
C VAL A 250 -11.57 -18.39 -3.40
N MET A 251 -12.43 -18.96 -2.54
CA MET A 251 -13.10 -18.21 -1.48
C MET A 251 -12.13 -17.71 -0.40
N GLU A 252 -11.07 -18.46 -0.10
CA GLU A 252 -10.00 -18.02 0.81
C GLU A 252 -9.24 -16.84 0.20
N GLN A 253 -8.87 -16.93 -1.08
CA GLN A 253 -8.20 -15.84 -1.81
C GLN A 253 -9.06 -14.56 -1.95
N LEU A 254 -10.39 -14.68 -1.89
CA LEU A 254 -11.31 -13.53 -1.92
C LEU A 254 -11.43 -12.82 -0.56
N LYS A 255 -10.96 -13.44 0.54
CA LYS A 255 -10.98 -12.86 1.90
C LYS A 255 -9.67 -12.16 2.27
N GLU A 256 -8.59 -12.44 1.53
CA GLU A 256 -7.28 -11.79 1.66
C GLU A 256 -7.25 -10.41 0.99
#